data_AF-A0A7Y4WSK1-F1
#
_entry.id   AF-A0A7Y4WSK1-F1
#
_cell.length_a   1.000
_cell.length_b   1.000
_cell.length_c   1.000
_cell.angle_alpha   90.00
_cell.angle_beta   90.00
_cell.angle_gamma   90.00
#
_symmetry.space_group_name_H-M   'P 1'
#
loop_
_entity.id
_entity.type
_entity.pdbx_description
1 polymer ?
#
loop_
_entity_poly.entity_id
_entity_poly.type
_entity_poly.pdbx_seq_one_letter_code
_entity_poly.pdbx_strand_id
1 'polypeptide(L)' 'MDAARSLRLVSTLWTLGREDARLVCALYRSTSGLELRVETATAVVLREACDLQPRLLTRMRVLRESLERRGWREISPAP' A
#
# COMPACT_ATOMS: atom_id res chain seq x y z
N MET A 1 18.63 2.30 -19.16
CA MET A 1 19.48 1.98 -18.00
C MET A 1 18.68 2.29 -16.76
N ASP A 2 17.73 1.41 -16.41
CA ASP A 2 16.94 1.54 -15.20
C ASP A 2 17.86 1.24 -14.02
N ALA A 3 18.29 2.28 -13.31
CA ALA A 3 18.83 2.10 -11.98
C ALA A 3 17.74 1.36 -11.21
N ALA A 4 17.98 0.08 -10.91
CA ALA A 4 17.12 -0.71 -10.05
C ALA A 4 16.95 0.08 -8.75
N ARG A 5 15.84 0.81 -8.66
CA ARG A 5 15.55 1.69 -7.55
C ARG A 5 15.31 0.74 -6.39
N SER A 6 16.33 0.53 -5.56
CA SER A 6 16.23 -0.34 -4.39
C SER A 6 15.12 0.19 -3.49
N LEU A 7 13.94 -0.40 -3.62
CA LEU A 7 12.76 -0.11 -2.83
C LEU A 7 12.72 -1.14 -1.73
N ARG A 8 12.98 -0.69 -0.50
CA ARG A 8 12.89 -1.54 0.67
C ARG A 8 11.50 -1.39 1.27
N LEU A 9 10.75 -2.49 1.35
CA LEU A 9 9.51 -2.51 2.14
C LEU A 9 9.83 -2.14 3.59
N VAL A 10 9.14 -1.14 4.11
CA VAL A 10 9.26 -0.67 5.50
C VAL A 10 8.14 -1.26 6.34
N SER A 11 6.91 -1.16 5.86
CA SER A 11 5.74 -1.64 6.58
C SER A 11 4.57 -1.87 5.63
N THR A 12 3.74 -2.85 5.95
CA THR A 12 2.43 -3.05 5.32
C THR A 12 1.38 -2.44 6.26
N LEU A 13 0.62 -1.46 5.78
CA LEU A 13 -0.42 -0.80 6.56
C LEU A 13 -1.69 -1.66 6.65
N TRP A 14 -2.06 -2.28 5.54
CA TRP A 14 -3.18 -3.22 5.45
C TRP A 14 -3.06 -4.07 4.20
N THR A 15 -3.64 -5.25 4.26
CA THR A 15 -3.87 -6.11 3.09
C THR A 15 -5.34 -6.41 3.00
N LEU A 16 -5.95 -6.18 1.84
CA LEU A 16 -7.34 -6.49 1.57
C LEU A 16 -7.46 -7.58 0.50
N GLY A 17 -8.41 -8.50 0.69
CA GLY A 17 -8.78 -9.52 -0.29
C GLY A 17 -10.24 -9.37 -0.73
N ARG A 18 -10.52 -9.77 -1.98
CA ARG A 18 -11.87 -9.94 -2.52
C ARG A 18 -11.82 -10.95 -3.67
N GLU A 19 -12.52 -12.08 -3.53
CA GLU A 19 -12.51 -13.16 -4.52
C GLU A 19 -11.05 -13.53 -4.87
N ASP A 20 -10.67 -13.40 -6.14
CA ASP A 20 -9.31 -13.69 -6.64
C ASP A 20 -8.38 -12.46 -6.66
N ALA A 21 -8.79 -11.35 -6.04
CA ALA A 21 -8.04 -10.11 -6.00
C ALA A 21 -7.46 -9.82 -4.61
N ARG A 22 -6.21 -9.33 -4.60
CA ARG A 22 -5.50 -8.86 -3.42
C ARG A 22 -5.00 -7.44 -3.65
N LEU A 23 -5.22 -6.57 -2.67
CA LEU A 23 -4.66 -5.24 -2.59
C LEU A 23 -3.79 -5.12 -1.34
N VAL A 24 -2.60 -4.55 -1.50
CA VAL A 24 -1.66 -4.27 -0.42
C VAL A 24 -1.45 -2.77 -0.38
N CYS A 25 -1.60 -2.18 0.81
CA CYS A 25 -1.12 -0.83 1.06
C CYS A 25 0.17 -0.91 1.86
N ALA A 26 1.27 -0.51 1.24
CA ALA A 26 2.61 -0.67 1.79
C ALA A 26 3.42 0.62 1.67
N LEU A 27 4.28 0.82 2.66
CA LEU A 27 5.24 1.90 2.73
C LEU A 27 6.61 1.35 2.35
N TYR A 28 7.23 2.00 1.38
CA TYR A 28 8.56 1.69 0.88
C TYR A 28 9.52 2.82 1.19
N ARG A 29 10.79 2.48 1.39
CA ARG A 29 11.90 3.42 1.42
C ARG A 29 12.69 3.29 0.13
N SER A 30 12.87 4.42 -0.54
CA SER A 30 13.71 4.60 -1.71
C SER A 30 14.88 5.52 -1.40
N THR A 31 15.79 5.70 -2.36
CA THR A 31 16.86 6.71 -2.27
C THR A 31 16.32 8.14 -2.23
N SER A 32 15.11 8.39 -2.73
CA SER A 32 14.45 9.71 -2.73
C SER A 32 13.54 9.94 -1.52
N GLY A 33 13.49 9.03 -0.54
CA GLY A 33 12.62 9.14 0.63
C GLY A 33 11.58 8.02 0.70
N LEU A 34 10.48 8.29 1.41
CA LEU A 34 9.40 7.33 1.60
C LEU A 34 8.38 7.41 0.48
N GLU A 35 7.80 6.26 0.16
CA GLU A 35 6.82 6.10 -0.90
C GLU A 35 5.72 5.17 -0.42
N LEU A 36 4.48 5.62 -0.55
CA LEU A 36 3.30 4.84 -0.27
C LEU A 36 2.77 4.23 -1.56
N ARG A 37 2.44 2.94 -1.52
CA ARG A 37 1.86 2.21 -2.64
C ARG A 37 0.58 1.51 -2.24
N VAL A 38 -0.41 1.55 -3.13
CA VAL A 38 -1.49 0.57 -3.19
C VAL A 38 -1.24 -0.27 -4.43
N GLU A 39 -1.09 -1.58 -4.24
CA GLU A 39 -0.65 -2.48 -5.31
C GLU A 39 -1.37 -3.83 -5.24
N THR A 40 -1.47 -4.46 -6.40
CA THR A 40 -1.81 -5.88 -6.55
C THR A 40 -0.53 -6.70 -6.68
N ALA A 41 -0.65 -8.02 -6.85
CA ALA A 41 0.51 -8.88 -7.13
C ALA A 41 1.24 -8.51 -8.44
N THR A 42 0.57 -7.83 -9.37
CA THR A 42 1.08 -7.60 -10.73
C THR A 42 1.22 -6.12 -11.11
N ALA A 43 0.62 -5.20 -10.34
CA ALA A 43 0.60 -3.79 -10.71
C ALA A 43 0.53 -2.86 -9.49
N VAL A 44 1.14 -1.69 -9.61
CA VAL A 44 0.94 -0.58 -8.67
C VAL A 44 -0.27 0.23 -9.14
N VAL A 45 -1.31 0.26 -8.31
CA VAL A 45 -2.57 0.99 -8.57
C VAL A 45 -2.43 2.47 -8.21
N LEU A 46 -1.77 2.75 -7.08
CA LEU A 46 -1.51 4.09 -6.60
C LEU A 46 -0.10 4.18 -6.06
N ARG A 47 0.58 5.28 -6.35
CA ARG A 47 1.92 5.59 -5.89
C ARG A 47 1.97 7.06 -5.47
N GLU A 48 2.37 7.32 -4.24
CA GLU A 48 2.48 8.68 -3.70
C GLU A 48 3.82 8.82 -2.94
N ALA A 49 4.64 9.79 -3.33
CA ALA A 49 5.77 10.19 -2.49
C ALA A 49 5.21 10.82 -1.21
N CYS A 50 5.71 10.42 -0.05
CA CYS A 50 5.09 10.83 1.20
C CYS A 50 6.09 11.08 2.32
N ASP A 51 5.75 12.01 3.20
CA ASP A 51 6.31 12.08 4.54
C ASP A 51 5.32 11.47 5.53
N LEU A 52 5.83 10.81 6.59
CA LEU A 52 4.97 10.20 7.61
C LEU A 52 4.30 11.28 8.44
N GLN A 53 3.09 11.65 8.01
CA GLN A 53 2.24 12.62 8.67
C GLN A 53 0.91 11.98 9.09
N PRO A 54 0.30 12.40 10.21
CA PRO A 54 -0.98 11.86 10.67
C PRO A 54 -2.08 11.87 9.60
N ARG A 55 -2.13 12.92 8.77
CA ARG A 55 -3.14 13.06 7.70
C ARG A 55 -3.04 11.96 6.64
N LEU A 56 -1.83 11.50 6.32
CA LEU A 56 -1.62 10.42 5.35
C LEU A 56 -2.21 9.10 5.89
N LEU A 57 -1.94 8.79 7.15
CA LEU A 57 -2.48 7.60 7.80
C LEU A 57 -4.00 7.65 7.88
N THR A 58 -4.58 8.81 8.19
CA THR A 58 -6.04 9.01 8.14
C THR A 58 -6.59 8.77 6.74
N ARG A 59 -5.97 9.29 5.68
CA ARG A 59 -6.39 9.04 4.29
C ARG A 59 -6.37 7.55 3.95
N MET A 60 -5.33 6.83 4.39
CA MET A 60 -5.22 5.39 4.13
C MET A 60 -6.24 4.55 4.91
N ARG A 61 -6.57 4.98 6.13
CA ARG A 61 -7.66 4.38 6.90
C ARG A 61 -9.02 4.60 6.21
N VAL A 62 -9.30 5.83 5.78
CA VAL A 62 -10.56 6.15 5.06
C VAL A 62 -10.67 5.36 3.75
N LEU A 63 -9.56 5.21 3.02
CA LEU A 63 -9.52 4.38 1.82
C LEU A 63 -9.83 2.91 2.14
N ARG A 64 -9.20 2.36 3.18
CA ARG A 64 -9.47 0.99 3.66
C ARG A 64 -10.96 0.80 3.99
N GLU A 65 -11.51 1.66 4.83
CA GLU A 65 -12.93 1.62 5.23
C GLU A 65 -13.88 1.76 4.02
N SER A 66 -13.51 2.55 3.01
CA SER A 66 -14.28 2.65 1.77
C SER A 66 -14.24 1.39 0.91
N LEU A 67 -13.10 0.67 0.89
CA LEU A 67 -12.98 -0.60 0.17
C LEU A 67 -13.73 -1.71 0.91
N GLU A 68 -13.67 -1.74 2.24
CA GLU A 68 -14.40 -2.70 3.06
C GLU A 68 -15.92 -2.60 2.85
N ARG A 69 -16.46 -1.37 2.77
CA ARG A 69 -17.86 -1.13 2.41
C ARG A 69 -18.25 -1.63 1.01
N ARG A 70 -17.26 -1.85 0.13
CA ARG A 70 -17.44 -2.40 -1.23
C ARG A 70 -17.13 -3.90 -1.29
N GLY A 71 -17.12 -4.58 -0.15
CA GLY A 71 -16.97 -6.04 -0.07
C GLY A 71 -15.53 -6.54 0.00
N TRP A 72 -14.54 -5.65 0.13
CA TRP A 72 -13.19 -6.06 0.47
C TRP A 72 -13.11 -6.47 1.96
N ARG A 73 -12.17 -7.35 2.29
CA ARG A 73 -11.95 -7.83 3.66
C ARG A 73 -10.48 -7.77 4.01
N GLU A 74 -10.16 -7.35 5.23
CA GLU A 74 -8.79 -7.42 5.74
C GLU A 74 -8.38 -8.89 5.85
N ILE A 75 -7.24 -9.20 5.23
CA ILE A 75 -6.62 -10.51 5.32
C ILE A 75 -5.30 -10.35 6.07
N SER A 76 -4.97 -11.31 6.93
CA SER A 76 -3.70 -11.29 7.63
C SER A 76 -2.56 -11.15 6.61
N PRO A 77 -1.54 -10.33 6.89
CA PRO A 77 -0.34 -10.35 6.07
C PRO A 77 0.16 -11.78 6.03
N ALA A 78 0.36 -12.32 4.82
CA ALA A 78 0.99 -13.61 4.67
C ALA A 78 2.33 -13.59 5.45
N PRO A 79 2.64 -14.65 6.22
CA PRO A 79 3.88 -14.73 6.98
C PRO A 79 5.12 -14.55 6.10
#